data_AF-A0A4V3ASA3-F1
#
_entry.id   AF-A0A4V3ASA3-F1
#
_cell.length_a   1.000
_cell.length_b   1.000
_cell.length_c   1.000
_cell.angle_alpha   90.00
_cell.angle_beta   90.00
_cell.angle_gamma   90.00
#
_symmetry.space_group_name_H-M   'P 1'
#
loop_
_entity.id
_entity.type
_entity.pdbx_description
1 polymer ?
#
loop_
_entity_poly.entity_id
_entity_poly.type
_entity_poly.pdbx_seq_one_letter_code
_entity_poly.pdbx_strand_id
1 'polypeptide(L)'
;MDNAIDACEDAGILPEIRIEPSRRGRIYTVAVQDNGPGIVEAQIGRIFGKLLYGSKFHKLSQSRGQQGMGISAAGMYGQLTTGEAMHILSRVAGEPQATDLYVSIDTRKNRPDIHHKKHVDWDVPHGTRVEITLEGHLQGGRHSIAAYLRQTAIANPHVTLHFRDSEGEARDFPRSVEALPPRPQEIKPHPHGIELGRLIQMLHGTKSRTLMQFLVDDFSSIGKVTAARIIEAAGKRLSARSYPKHIAHAQAVALHRAFDRVKIPGPRTDCIVPIGEPQLLRGLQSELAADFYTVTTRPAGTYRGNAQSPKVGWPS
;
A
#
# COMPACT_ATOMS: atom_id res chain seq x y z
N MET A 1 -6.29 -6.46 -6.64
CA MET A 1 -5.43 -5.92 -7.71
C MET A 1 -4.24 -5.14 -7.13
N ASP A 2 -4.43 -4.06 -6.38
CA ASP A 2 -3.28 -3.27 -5.87
C ASP A 2 -2.28 -4.08 -5.05
N ASN A 3 -2.77 -4.98 -4.17
CA ASN A 3 -1.90 -5.88 -3.40
C ASN A 3 -1.08 -6.83 -4.29
N ALA A 4 -1.63 -7.26 -5.42
CA ALA A 4 -0.94 -8.11 -6.38
C ALA A 4 0.16 -7.34 -7.10
N ILE A 5 -0.12 -6.11 -7.57
CA ILE A 5 0.88 -5.24 -8.19
C ILE A 5 2.03 -4.97 -7.21
N ASP A 6 1.71 -4.57 -5.98
CA ASP A 6 2.70 -4.28 -4.95
C ASP A 6 3.56 -5.54 -4.64
N ALA A 7 2.96 -6.73 -4.55
CA ALA A 7 3.68 -7.98 -4.28
C ALA A 7 4.67 -8.34 -5.40
N CYS A 8 4.28 -8.16 -6.66
CA CYS A 8 5.15 -8.38 -7.81
C CYS A 8 6.31 -7.36 -7.83
N GLU A 9 6.01 -6.06 -7.63
CA GLU A 9 7.03 -4.99 -7.59
C GLU A 9 8.06 -5.21 -6.46
N ASP A 10 7.59 -5.62 -5.27
CA ASP A 10 8.42 -5.94 -4.10
C ASP A 10 9.31 -7.17 -4.33
N ALA A 11 8.88 -8.10 -5.18
CA ALA A 11 9.67 -9.26 -5.60
C ALA A 11 10.57 -8.98 -6.82
N GLY A 12 10.43 -7.83 -7.48
CA GLY A 12 11.17 -7.54 -8.71
C GLY A 12 10.64 -8.29 -9.93
N ILE A 13 9.36 -8.69 -9.89
CA ILE A 13 8.67 -9.41 -10.96
C ILE A 13 7.77 -8.43 -11.72
N LEU A 14 7.79 -8.46 -13.05
CA LEU A 14 6.86 -7.68 -13.86
C LEU A 14 5.43 -8.22 -13.68
N PRO A 15 4.47 -7.43 -13.17
CA PRO A 15 3.17 -7.94 -12.77
C PRO A 15 2.35 -8.41 -13.97
N GLU A 16 1.82 -9.62 -13.86
CA GLU A 16 0.80 -10.19 -14.74
C GLU A 16 -0.37 -10.65 -13.87
N ILE A 17 -1.53 -10.02 -14.07
CA ILE A 17 -2.67 -10.17 -13.16
C ILE A 17 -3.89 -10.61 -13.97
N ARG A 18 -4.53 -11.69 -13.52
CA ARG A 18 -5.79 -12.20 -14.09
C ARG A 18 -6.96 -11.81 -13.18
N ILE A 19 -8.02 -11.28 -13.77
CA ILE A 19 -9.22 -10.83 -13.08
C ILE A 19 -10.43 -11.51 -13.72
N GLU A 20 -11.13 -12.32 -12.93
CA GLU A 20 -12.23 -13.17 -13.41
C GLU A 20 -13.44 -13.05 -12.48
N PRO A 21 -14.27 -12.01 -12.64
CA PRO A 21 -15.58 -11.97 -12.00
C PRO A 21 -16.53 -12.98 -12.65
N SER A 22 -17.17 -13.81 -11.83
CA SER A 22 -18.32 -14.62 -12.23
C SER A 22 -19.57 -14.16 -11.49
N ARG A 23 -20.75 -14.44 -12.05
CA ARG A 23 -22.04 -14.00 -11.52
C ARG A 23 -23.04 -15.15 -11.42
N ARG A 24 -23.72 -15.23 -10.29
CA ARG A 24 -24.92 -16.06 -10.07
C ARG A 24 -26.02 -15.22 -9.44
N GLY A 25 -26.93 -14.69 -10.26
CA GLY A 25 -27.99 -13.79 -9.81
C GLY A 25 -27.43 -12.47 -9.29
N ARG A 26 -27.58 -12.21 -7.99
CA ARG A 26 -27.03 -11.04 -7.26
C ARG A 26 -25.68 -11.30 -6.60
N ILE A 27 -25.24 -12.55 -6.59
CA ILE A 27 -23.97 -12.97 -6.01
C ILE A 27 -22.90 -12.93 -7.10
N TYR A 28 -21.76 -12.34 -6.76
CA TYR A 28 -20.58 -12.26 -7.59
C TYR A 28 -19.41 -12.93 -6.89
N THR A 29 -18.64 -13.73 -7.62
CA THR A 29 -17.34 -14.22 -7.16
C THR A 29 -16.26 -13.52 -7.96
N VAL A 30 -15.47 -12.68 -7.30
CA VAL A 30 -14.37 -11.96 -7.93
C VAL A 30 -13.07 -12.69 -7.63
N ALA A 31 -12.47 -13.29 -8.65
CA ALA A 31 -11.15 -13.89 -8.55
C ALA A 31 -10.07 -12.94 -9.08
N VAL A 32 -8.98 -12.80 -8.34
CA VAL A 32 -7.78 -12.08 -8.76
C VAL A 32 -6.58 -12.99 -8.55
N GLN A 33 -5.81 -13.22 -9.60
CA GLN A 33 -4.60 -14.04 -9.57
C GLN A 33 -3.40 -13.22 -10.04
N ASP A 34 -2.27 -13.37 -9.37
CA ASP A 34 -1.00 -12.76 -9.73
C ASP A 34 0.10 -13.78 -9.98
N ASN A 35 1.16 -13.33 -10.64
CA ASN A 35 2.42 -14.04 -10.83
C ASN A 35 3.49 -13.62 -9.79
N GLY A 36 3.06 -13.14 -8.62
CA GLY A 36 3.96 -12.66 -7.58
C GLY A 36 4.75 -13.78 -6.89
N PRO A 37 5.48 -13.48 -5.80
CA PRO A 37 6.30 -14.46 -5.11
C PRO A 37 5.50 -15.55 -4.36
N GLY A 38 4.17 -15.40 -4.29
CA GLY A 38 3.33 -16.17 -3.39
C GLY A 38 3.43 -15.72 -1.93
N ILE A 39 2.60 -16.33 -1.10
CA ILE A 39 2.54 -16.09 0.34
C ILE A 39 2.86 -17.39 1.06
N VAL A 40 3.81 -17.32 1.99
CA VAL A 40 4.17 -18.44 2.89
C VAL A 40 2.94 -18.84 3.69
N GLU A 41 2.64 -20.15 3.73
CA GLU A 41 1.45 -20.74 4.35
C GLU A 41 1.11 -20.15 5.73
N ALA A 42 2.10 -20.05 6.62
CA ALA A 42 1.95 -19.54 7.99
C ALA A 42 1.46 -18.08 8.08
N GLN A 43 1.60 -17.31 7.01
CA GLN A 43 1.21 -15.89 6.94
C GLN A 43 -0.17 -15.68 6.29
N ILE A 44 -0.66 -16.63 5.47
CA ILE A 44 -1.89 -16.46 4.68
C ILE A 44 -3.06 -16.08 5.60
N GLY A 45 -3.34 -16.90 6.62
CA GLY A 45 -4.43 -16.61 7.55
C GLY A 45 -4.32 -15.23 8.19
N ARG A 46 -3.12 -14.78 8.56
CA ARG A 46 -2.94 -13.47 9.20
C ARG A 46 -3.15 -12.31 8.22
N ILE A 47 -2.68 -12.44 6.98
CA ILE A 47 -2.81 -11.42 5.93
C ILE A 47 -4.27 -11.18 5.57
N PHE A 48 -5.06 -12.24 5.43
CA PHE A 48 -6.45 -12.13 5.00
C PHE A 48 -7.43 -11.99 6.17
N GLY A 49 -7.13 -12.62 7.31
CA GLY A 49 -8.07 -12.79 8.41
C GLY A 49 -7.85 -11.92 9.66
N LYS A 50 -6.84 -11.03 9.66
CA LYS A 50 -6.58 -10.11 10.78
C LYS A 50 -6.65 -8.66 10.33
N LEU A 51 -7.55 -7.89 10.94
CA LEU A 51 -7.63 -6.45 10.70
C LEU A 51 -6.37 -5.77 11.21
N LEU A 52 -5.93 -4.77 10.46
CA LEU A 52 -4.74 -3.98 10.75
C LEU A 52 -3.45 -4.83 10.76
N TYR A 53 -3.39 -5.86 9.90
CA TYR A 53 -2.22 -6.71 9.74
C TYR A 53 -1.55 -6.46 8.40
N GLY A 54 -0.23 -6.23 8.42
CA GLY A 54 0.54 -6.00 7.21
C GLY A 54 1.90 -5.39 7.47
N SER A 55 2.83 -5.55 6.53
CA SER A 55 4.16 -4.93 6.57
C SER A 55 4.12 -3.41 6.37
N LYS A 56 2.99 -2.85 5.93
CA LYS A 56 2.79 -1.44 5.54
C LYS A 56 2.51 -0.48 6.71
N PHE A 57 2.24 -0.98 7.93
CA PHE A 57 1.90 -0.11 9.09
C PHE A 57 3.09 0.60 9.72
N HIS A 58 4.29 0.03 9.58
CA HIS A 58 5.48 0.54 10.26
C HIS A 58 6.38 1.37 9.35
N LYS A 59 6.08 1.41 8.05
CA LYS A 59 6.92 2.05 7.03
C LYS A 59 6.24 3.28 6.47
N LEU A 60 6.97 4.40 6.45
CA LEU A 60 6.58 5.61 5.74
C LEU A 60 7.22 5.57 4.34
N SER A 61 6.52 4.94 3.41
CA SER A 61 6.85 4.94 1.98
C SER A 61 5.58 5.02 1.15
N GLN A 62 5.70 5.51 -0.09
CA GLN A 62 4.59 5.47 -1.02
C GLN A 62 4.20 4.02 -1.32
N SER A 63 2.92 3.71 -1.19
CA SER A 63 2.32 2.43 -1.63
C SER A 63 0.87 2.66 -2.00
N ARG A 64 0.28 1.77 -2.80
CA ARG A 64 -1.11 1.88 -3.27
C ARG A 64 -2.13 1.75 -2.13
N GLY A 65 -1.78 1.06 -1.04
CA GLY A 65 -2.62 0.89 0.16
C GLY A 65 -1.96 1.37 1.45
N GLN A 66 -2.64 2.27 2.18
CA GLN A 66 -2.08 2.94 3.37
C GLN A 66 -2.29 2.19 4.70
N GLN A 67 -3.46 1.56 4.89
CA GLN A 67 -3.90 1.09 6.21
C GLN A 67 -4.07 -0.43 6.30
N GLY A 68 -3.57 -1.23 5.34
CA GLY A 68 -3.65 -2.71 5.40
C GLY A 68 -5.06 -3.30 5.57
N MET A 69 -6.13 -2.51 5.34
CA MET A 69 -7.51 -2.92 5.57
C MET A 69 -8.22 -3.40 4.30
N GLY A 70 -7.72 -3.04 3.12
CA GLY A 70 -8.48 -3.17 1.87
C GLY A 70 -9.01 -4.59 1.63
N ILE A 71 -8.13 -5.58 1.74
CA ILE A 71 -8.52 -6.98 1.48
C ILE A 71 -9.36 -7.58 2.60
N SER A 72 -9.05 -7.31 3.86
CA SER A 72 -9.85 -7.80 5.00
C SER A 72 -11.24 -7.18 5.03
N ALA A 73 -11.39 -5.92 4.61
CA ALA A 73 -12.70 -5.27 4.48
C ALA A 73 -13.53 -5.90 3.35
N ALA A 74 -12.92 -6.17 2.19
CA ALA A 74 -13.58 -6.88 1.10
C ALA A 74 -14.00 -8.30 1.51
N GLY A 75 -13.12 -9.03 2.20
CA GLY A 75 -13.41 -10.35 2.76
C GLY A 75 -14.54 -10.35 3.78
N MET A 76 -14.54 -9.38 4.69
CA MET A 76 -15.60 -9.23 5.68
C MET A 76 -16.94 -8.89 5.02
N TYR A 77 -16.94 -8.03 4.00
CA TYR A 77 -18.16 -7.72 3.24
C TYR A 77 -18.71 -8.96 2.53
N GLY A 78 -17.83 -9.77 1.90
CA GLY A 78 -18.22 -11.07 1.34
C GLY A 78 -18.85 -11.98 2.40
N GLN A 79 -18.16 -12.21 3.51
CA GLN A 79 -18.66 -13.03 4.62
C GLN A 79 -20.00 -12.53 5.19
N LEU A 80 -20.20 -11.20 5.30
CA LEU A 80 -21.45 -10.62 5.82
C LEU A 80 -22.63 -10.76 4.84
N THR A 81 -22.35 -10.73 3.54
CA THR A 81 -23.41 -10.75 2.50
C THR A 81 -23.76 -12.16 2.05
N THR A 82 -22.78 -13.08 2.03
CA THR A 82 -22.97 -14.43 1.48
C THR A 82 -22.72 -15.54 2.50
N GLY A 83 -22.08 -15.22 3.63
CA GLY A 83 -21.66 -16.21 4.63
C GLY A 83 -20.42 -17.02 4.23
N GLU A 84 -19.89 -16.82 3.02
CA GLU A 84 -18.78 -17.60 2.49
C GLU A 84 -17.43 -17.04 2.97
N ALA A 85 -16.48 -17.94 3.23
CA ALA A 85 -15.09 -17.60 3.51
C ALA A 85 -14.36 -17.21 2.22
N MET A 86 -13.35 -16.36 2.32
CA MET A 86 -12.47 -16.06 1.18
C MET A 86 -11.67 -17.31 0.83
N HIS A 87 -11.58 -17.63 -0.45
CA HIS A 87 -10.74 -18.72 -0.95
C HIS A 87 -9.38 -18.16 -1.36
N ILE A 88 -8.31 -18.76 -0.85
CA ILE A 88 -6.93 -18.37 -1.17
C ILE A 88 -6.16 -19.60 -1.63
N LEU A 89 -5.57 -19.47 -2.81
CA LEU A 89 -4.64 -20.43 -3.38
C LEU A 89 -3.30 -19.73 -3.59
N SER A 90 -2.22 -20.25 -3.02
CA SER A 90 -0.90 -19.59 -3.07
C SER A 90 0.22 -20.61 -3.13
N ARG A 91 1.24 -20.34 -3.95
CA ARG A 91 2.46 -21.13 -4.04
C ARG A 91 3.68 -20.23 -4.04
N VAL A 92 4.65 -20.53 -3.17
CA VAL A 92 5.97 -19.88 -3.20
C VAL A 92 6.87 -20.63 -4.18
N ALA A 93 7.73 -19.90 -4.89
CA ALA A 93 8.67 -20.49 -5.82
C ALA A 93 9.53 -21.58 -5.14
N GLY A 94 9.56 -22.78 -5.74
CA GLY A 94 10.28 -23.94 -5.21
C GLY A 94 9.44 -24.87 -4.33
N GLU A 95 8.23 -24.48 -3.93
CA GLU A 95 7.30 -25.40 -3.27
C GLU A 95 6.68 -26.37 -4.30
N PRO A 96 6.55 -27.68 -3.97
CA PRO A 96 6.01 -28.65 -4.91
C PRO A 96 4.52 -28.42 -5.19
N GLN A 97 3.76 -28.02 -4.17
CA GLN A 97 2.31 -27.87 -4.22
C GLN A 97 1.89 -26.49 -3.72
N ALA A 98 0.75 -26.01 -4.19
CA ALA A 98 0.12 -24.79 -3.69
C ALA A 98 -0.64 -25.08 -2.40
N THR A 99 -0.66 -24.10 -1.49
CA THR A 99 -1.57 -24.10 -0.35
C THR A 99 -2.93 -23.59 -0.81
N ASP A 100 -3.96 -24.43 -0.68
CA ASP A 100 -5.37 -24.09 -0.86
C ASP A 100 -6.05 -24.03 0.51
N LEU A 101 -6.64 -22.89 0.86
CA LEU A 101 -7.37 -22.73 2.11
C LEU A 101 -8.46 -21.66 2.03
N TYR A 102 -9.39 -21.73 2.97
CA TYR A 102 -10.47 -20.76 3.12
C TYR A 102 -10.27 -19.96 4.40
N VAL A 103 -10.43 -18.64 4.35
CA VAL A 103 -10.26 -17.74 5.51
C VAL A 103 -11.51 -16.92 5.75
N SER A 104 -11.99 -16.98 6.99
CA SER A 104 -13.01 -16.09 7.52
C SER A 104 -12.45 -15.25 8.68
N ILE A 105 -13.12 -14.16 9.01
CA ILE A 105 -12.71 -13.22 10.06
C ILE A 105 -13.63 -13.40 11.27
N ASP A 106 -13.05 -13.77 12.42
CA ASP A 106 -13.72 -13.65 13.72
C ASP A 106 -13.64 -12.20 14.19
N THR A 107 -14.68 -11.42 13.87
CA THR A 107 -14.74 -9.97 14.16
C THR A 107 -14.70 -9.66 15.65
N ARG A 108 -15.14 -10.57 16.52
CA ARG A 108 -15.12 -10.38 17.98
C ARG A 108 -13.70 -10.46 18.52
N LYS A 109 -12.89 -11.39 18.01
CA LYS A 109 -11.52 -11.65 18.49
C LYS A 109 -10.44 -11.07 17.58
N ASN A 110 -10.81 -10.46 16.45
CA ASN A 110 -9.92 -9.99 15.40
C ASN A 110 -8.83 -11.02 15.04
N ARG A 111 -9.27 -12.22 14.67
CA ARG A 111 -8.38 -13.34 14.30
C ARG A 111 -8.91 -14.09 13.08
N PRO A 112 -8.02 -14.69 12.28
CA PRO A 112 -8.42 -15.59 11.23
C PRO A 112 -9.06 -16.86 11.80
N ASP A 113 -10.07 -17.35 11.09
CA ASP A 113 -10.57 -18.70 11.20
C ASP A 113 -10.36 -19.41 9.86
N ILE A 114 -9.56 -20.47 9.88
CA ILE A 114 -9.04 -21.17 8.70
C ILE A 114 -9.84 -22.45 8.50
N HIS A 115 -10.40 -22.60 7.30
CA HIS A 115 -11.20 -23.75 6.91
C HIS A 115 -10.54 -24.49 5.74
N HIS A 116 -10.77 -25.80 5.65
CA HIS A 116 -10.45 -26.65 4.50
C HIS A 116 -9.03 -26.47 3.91
N LYS A 117 -8.01 -26.37 4.77
CA LYS A 117 -6.61 -26.28 4.33
C LYS A 117 -6.14 -27.61 3.74
N LYS A 118 -5.60 -27.57 2.52
CA LYS A 118 -4.94 -28.71 1.85
C LYS A 118 -3.83 -28.22 0.91
N HIS A 119 -3.01 -29.16 0.44
CA HIS A 119 -2.01 -28.92 -0.59
C HIS A 119 -2.49 -29.50 -1.92
N VAL A 120 -2.41 -28.72 -2.98
CA VAL A 120 -2.92 -29.09 -4.31
C VAL A 120 -1.88 -28.83 -5.39
N ASP A 121 -1.94 -29.61 -6.46
CA ASP A 121 -1.18 -29.32 -7.66
C ASP A 121 -1.77 -28.09 -8.34
N TRP A 122 -0.90 -27.19 -8.78
CA TRP A 122 -1.29 -25.93 -9.42
C TRP A 122 -0.34 -25.63 -10.57
N ASP A 123 -0.88 -25.22 -11.72
CA ASP A 123 -0.10 -25.03 -12.95
C ASP A 123 0.79 -23.76 -12.92
N VAL A 124 0.64 -22.92 -11.89
CA VAL A 124 1.31 -21.61 -11.80
C VAL A 124 2.53 -21.71 -10.88
N PRO A 125 3.79 -21.56 -11.35
CA PRO A 125 5.01 -21.86 -10.59
C PRO A 125 5.11 -21.12 -9.26
N HIS A 126 4.63 -19.89 -9.21
CA HIS A 126 4.52 -19.09 -8.00
C HIS A 126 3.45 -18.01 -8.21
N GLY A 127 2.80 -17.60 -7.13
CA GLY A 127 1.78 -16.56 -7.19
C GLY A 127 0.72 -16.73 -6.13
N THR A 128 -0.28 -15.86 -6.18
CA THR A 128 -1.44 -15.92 -5.29
C THR A 128 -2.72 -15.67 -6.09
N ARG A 129 -3.73 -16.49 -5.84
CA ARG A 129 -5.10 -16.32 -6.30
C ARG A 129 -6.01 -16.13 -5.09
N VAL A 130 -6.81 -15.08 -5.12
CA VAL A 130 -7.78 -14.75 -4.08
C VAL A 130 -9.15 -14.62 -4.70
N GLU A 131 -10.12 -15.33 -4.13
CA GLU A 131 -11.52 -15.29 -4.57
C GLU A 131 -12.41 -14.82 -3.42
N ILE A 132 -13.29 -13.86 -3.72
CA ILE A 132 -14.25 -13.31 -2.77
C ILE A 132 -15.65 -13.40 -3.37
N THR A 133 -16.53 -14.13 -2.69
CA THR A 133 -17.95 -14.20 -3.02
C THR A 133 -18.73 -13.15 -2.23
N LEU A 134 -19.42 -12.25 -2.93
CA LEU A 134 -20.13 -11.12 -2.32
C LEU A 134 -21.44 -10.80 -3.05
N GLU A 135 -22.38 -10.19 -2.35
CA GLU A 135 -23.57 -9.61 -2.98
C GLU A 135 -23.28 -8.21 -3.51
N GLY A 136 -23.65 -7.93 -4.77
CA GLY A 136 -23.40 -6.63 -5.37
C GLY A 136 -24.14 -6.39 -6.67
N HIS A 137 -23.80 -5.27 -7.31
CA HIS A 137 -24.28 -4.93 -8.65
C HIS A 137 -23.14 -4.28 -9.44
N LEU A 138 -22.94 -4.74 -10.67
CA LEU A 138 -21.94 -4.14 -11.56
C LEU A 138 -22.45 -2.80 -12.09
N GLN A 139 -21.69 -1.74 -11.82
CA GLN A 139 -21.95 -0.45 -12.44
C GLN A 139 -21.43 -0.43 -13.88
N GLY A 140 -22.20 0.16 -14.78
CA GLY A 140 -21.80 0.39 -16.18
C GLY A 140 -20.98 1.68 -16.37
N GLY A 141 -20.53 1.88 -17.62
CA GLY A 141 -19.88 3.13 -18.04
C GLY A 141 -18.57 3.43 -17.30
N ARG A 142 -18.43 4.68 -16.84
CA ARG A 142 -17.20 5.21 -16.21
C ARG A 142 -16.80 4.54 -14.89
N HIS A 143 -17.73 3.87 -14.22
CA HIS A 143 -17.48 3.18 -12.94
C HIS A 143 -17.44 1.65 -13.11
N SER A 144 -17.37 1.17 -14.35
CA SER A 144 -17.26 -0.27 -14.62
C SER A 144 -15.88 -0.80 -14.24
N ILE A 145 -15.82 -2.12 -13.99
CA ILE A 145 -14.55 -2.83 -13.75
C ILE A 145 -13.60 -2.59 -14.93
N ALA A 146 -14.10 -2.70 -16.17
CA ALA A 146 -13.28 -2.48 -17.36
C ALA A 146 -12.70 -1.06 -17.42
N ALA A 147 -13.47 -0.02 -17.04
CA ALA A 147 -12.98 1.35 -16.98
C ALA A 147 -11.87 1.51 -15.93
N TYR A 148 -12.04 0.89 -14.75
CA TYR A 148 -11.01 0.89 -13.70
C TYR A 148 -9.72 0.18 -14.15
N LEU A 149 -9.84 -0.98 -14.81
CA LEU A 149 -8.69 -1.72 -15.33
C LEU A 149 -7.94 -0.93 -16.41
N ARG A 150 -8.67 -0.25 -17.31
CA ARG A 150 -8.05 0.66 -18.29
C ARG A 150 -7.27 1.79 -17.62
N GLN A 151 -7.86 2.46 -16.63
CA GLN A 151 -7.17 3.51 -15.86
C GLN A 151 -5.93 2.97 -15.15
N THR A 152 -6.01 1.74 -14.65
CA THR A 152 -4.90 1.06 -13.99
C THR A 152 -3.77 0.77 -14.99
N ALA A 153 -4.08 0.26 -16.18
CA ALA A 153 -3.10 0.00 -17.23
C ALA A 153 -2.36 1.28 -17.66
N ILE A 154 -3.08 2.39 -17.80
CA ILE A 154 -2.49 3.72 -18.10
C ILE A 154 -1.54 4.16 -16.98
N ALA A 155 -1.96 4.03 -15.72
CA ALA A 155 -1.17 4.47 -14.57
C ALA A 155 0.00 3.53 -14.23
N ASN A 156 -0.06 2.27 -14.67
CA ASN A 156 0.95 1.24 -14.38
C ASN A 156 1.36 0.55 -15.69
N PRO A 157 2.11 1.26 -16.55
CA PRO A 157 2.42 0.79 -17.91
C PRO A 157 3.30 -0.47 -17.95
N HIS A 158 3.86 -0.87 -16.81
CA HIS A 158 4.63 -2.12 -16.64
C HIS A 158 3.79 -3.34 -16.25
N VAL A 159 2.47 -3.17 -16.05
CA VAL A 159 1.55 -4.22 -15.64
C VAL A 159 0.81 -4.78 -16.86
N THR A 160 0.70 -6.10 -16.93
CA THR A 160 -0.23 -6.78 -17.86
C THR A 160 -1.47 -7.20 -17.09
N LEU A 161 -2.66 -6.88 -17.61
CA LEU A 161 -3.94 -7.29 -17.02
C LEU A 161 -4.70 -8.18 -18.01
N HIS A 162 -5.15 -9.34 -17.54
CA HIS A 162 -6.06 -10.23 -18.26
C HIS A 162 -7.42 -10.17 -17.59
N PHE A 163 -8.43 -9.66 -18.29
CA PHE A 163 -9.78 -9.54 -17.77
C PHE A 163 -10.71 -10.47 -18.51
N ARG A 164 -11.44 -11.31 -17.78
CA ARG A 164 -12.54 -12.10 -18.33
C ARG A 164 -13.80 -11.78 -17.55
N ASP A 165 -14.78 -11.19 -18.21
CA ASP A 165 -16.01 -10.79 -17.52
C ASP A 165 -16.94 -11.98 -17.22
N SER A 166 -18.07 -11.69 -16.58
CA SER A 166 -19.05 -12.70 -16.20
C SER A 166 -19.81 -13.32 -17.39
N GLU A 167 -19.73 -12.71 -18.57
CA GLU A 167 -20.35 -13.19 -19.81
C GLU A 167 -19.36 -13.99 -20.67
N GLY A 168 -18.07 -13.95 -20.32
CA GLY A 168 -17.00 -14.71 -20.95
C GLY A 168 -16.15 -13.88 -21.91
N GLU A 169 -16.45 -12.60 -22.08
CA GLU A 169 -15.67 -11.69 -22.92
C GLU A 169 -14.30 -11.44 -22.30
N ALA A 170 -13.25 -11.70 -23.08
CA ALA A 170 -11.87 -11.51 -22.68
C ALA A 170 -11.34 -10.17 -23.19
N ARG A 171 -10.61 -9.45 -22.34
CA ARG A 171 -9.91 -8.22 -22.67
C ARG A 171 -8.54 -8.24 -22.01
N ASP A 172 -7.52 -8.12 -22.84
CA ASP A 172 -6.14 -8.03 -22.39
C ASP A 172 -5.65 -6.59 -22.49
N PHE A 173 -4.95 -6.15 -21.44
CA PHE A 173 -4.26 -4.87 -21.36
C PHE A 173 -2.76 -5.19 -21.26
N PRO A 174 -2.04 -5.30 -22.39
CA PRO A 174 -0.62 -5.62 -22.37
C PRO A 174 0.20 -4.45 -21.82
N ARG A 175 1.27 -4.76 -21.09
CA ARG A 175 2.22 -3.73 -20.65
C ARG A 175 2.86 -3.01 -21.85
N SER A 176 3.07 -1.71 -21.71
CA SER A 176 3.80 -0.87 -22.68
C SER A 176 5.25 -0.58 -22.27
N VAL A 177 5.64 -1.02 -21.06
CA VAL A 177 6.98 -0.85 -20.50
C VAL A 177 7.43 -2.17 -19.85
N GLU A 178 8.69 -2.59 -20.09
CA GLU A 178 9.27 -3.81 -19.51
C GLU A 178 10.23 -3.54 -18.34
N ALA A 179 10.25 -2.31 -17.84
CA ALA A 179 11.03 -1.90 -16.69
C ALA A 179 10.11 -1.63 -15.48
N LEU A 180 10.49 -2.17 -14.33
CA LEU A 180 9.82 -1.86 -13.07
C LEU A 180 10.10 -0.42 -12.62
N PRO A 181 9.14 0.25 -11.96
CA PRO A 181 9.41 1.53 -11.32
C PRO A 181 10.47 1.37 -10.22
N PRO A 182 11.29 2.40 -9.94
CA PRO A 182 12.24 2.35 -8.85
C PRO A 182 11.49 2.19 -7.52
N ARG A 183 12.10 1.53 -6.55
CA ARG A 183 11.46 1.32 -5.25
C ARG A 183 11.47 2.60 -4.42
N PRO A 184 10.35 3.00 -3.82
CA PRO A 184 10.32 4.13 -2.91
C PRO A 184 11.19 3.82 -1.69
N GLN A 185 12.03 4.76 -1.29
CA GLN A 185 12.84 4.61 -0.09
C GLN A 185 12.00 4.91 1.14
N GLU A 186 12.15 4.07 2.18
CA GLU A 186 11.51 4.33 3.47
C GLU A 186 12.15 5.56 4.12
N ILE A 187 11.32 6.51 4.53
CA ILE A 187 11.78 7.71 5.22
C ILE A 187 11.30 7.77 6.66
N LYS A 188 12.09 8.45 7.49
CA LYS A 188 11.68 8.80 8.85
C LYS A 188 10.57 9.85 8.84
N PRO A 189 9.65 9.85 9.81
CA PRO A 189 8.61 10.86 9.92
C PRO A 189 9.20 12.27 9.95
N HIS A 190 8.54 13.20 9.28
CA HIS A 190 8.89 14.61 9.35
C HIS A 190 8.21 15.27 10.56
N PRO A 191 8.90 16.14 11.32
CA PRO A 191 8.34 16.79 12.51
C PRO A 191 7.03 17.56 12.28
N HIS A 192 6.92 18.34 11.20
CA HIS A 192 5.66 19.06 10.87
C HIS A 192 4.49 18.16 10.45
N GLY A 193 4.70 16.86 10.23
CA GLY A 193 3.66 15.91 9.84
C GLY A 193 3.25 14.94 10.95
N ILE A 194 3.80 15.11 12.16
CA ILE A 194 3.53 14.20 13.27
C ILE A 194 2.41 14.74 14.17
N GLU A 195 1.46 13.87 14.50
CA GLU A 195 0.45 14.14 15.53
C GLU A 195 1.02 13.91 16.92
N LEU A 196 0.51 14.63 17.93
CA LEU A 196 0.96 14.50 19.32
C LEU A 196 0.92 13.06 19.83
N GLY A 197 -0.16 12.32 19.53
CA GLY A 197 -0.29 10.92 19.94
C GLY A 197 0.82 10.04 19.36
N ARG A 198 1.18 10.27 18.09
CA ARG A 198 2.27 9.55 17.42
C ARG A 198 3.64 9.93 18.00
N LEU A 199 3.85 11.20 18.35
CA LEU A 199 5.07 11.63 19.05
C LEU A 199 5.22 10.90 20.40
N ILE A 200 4.14 10.79 21.19
CA ILE A 200 4.16 10.08 22.47
C ILE A 200 4.47 8.59 22.28
N GLN A 201 3.87 7.95 21.27
CA GLN A 201 4.18 6.56 20.94
C GLN A 201 5.66 6.38 20.56
N MET A 202 6.21 7.29 19.75
CA MET A 202 7.62 7.26 19.36
C MET A 202 8.56 7.45 20.57
N LEU A 203 8.21 8.38 21.48
CA LEU A 203 8.98 8.60 22.71
C LEU A 203 9.06 7.35 23.60
N HIS A 204 7.98 6.56 23.68
CA HIS A 204 7.97 5.30 24.43
C HIS A 204 8.68 4.15 23.69
N GLY A 205 8.55 4.10 22.36
CA GLY A 205 9.07 3.03 21.51
C GLY A 205 10.54 3.17 21.09
N THR A 206 11.14 4.35 21.24
CA THR A 206 12.51 4.59 20.77
C THR A 206 13.57 3.78 21.54
N LYS A 207 14.66 3.45 20.84
CA LYS A 207 15.88 2.89 21.41
C LYS A 207 16.84 3.98 21.93
N SER A 208 16.60 5.23 21.58
CA SER A 208 17.43 6.37 21.96
C SER A 208 17.43 6.62 23.47
N ARG A 209 18.62 6.87 24.02
CA ARG A 209 18.81 7.16 25.47
C ARG A 209 18.71 8.64 25.81
N THR A 210 18.68 9.53 24.82
CA THR A 210 18.63 10.97 25.03
C THR A 210 17.67 11.62 24.04
N LEU A 211 17.06 12.73 24.43
CA LEU A 211 16.14 13.48 23.58
C LEU A 211 16.86 14.04 22.34
N MET A 212 18.13 14.42 22.47
CA MET A 212 18.94 14.81 21.33
C MET A 212 19.06 13.67 20.30
N GLN A 213 19.38 12.47 20.75
CA GLN A 213 19.53 11.32 19.86
C GLN A 213 18.19 10.93 19.24
N PHE A 214 17.11 10.93 20.02
CA PHE A 214 15.75 10.68 19.54
C PHE A 214 15.37 11.60 18.37
N LEU A 215 15.60 12.91 18.52
CA LEU A 215 15.24 13.88 17.48
C LEU A 215 16.05 13.70 16.19
N VAL A 216 17.31 13.27 16.28
CA VAL A 216 18.19 13.07 15.12
C VAL A 216 17.95 11.69 14.46
N ASP A 217 17.71 10.67 15.27
CA ASP A 217 17.63 9.29 14.79
C ASP A 217 16.23 8.90 14.34
N ASP A 218 15.17 9.47 14.93
CA ASP A 218 13.80 9.02 14.67
C ASP A 218 13.02 9.96 13.75
N PHE A 219 13.58 11.12 13.37
CA PHE A 219 12.95 12.07 12.45
C PHE A 219 13.80 12.35 11.22
N SER A 220 13.13 12.69 10.11
CA SER A 220 13.80 13.22 8.92
C SER A 220 14.10 14.71 9.08
N SER A 221 15.12 15.18 8.36
CA SER A 221 15.49 16.60 8.27
C SER A 221 15.90 17.28 9.59
N ILE A 222 16.21 16.52 10.64
CA ILE A 222 16.76 17.03 11.91
C ILE A 222 18.24 16.64 12.04
N GLY A 223 19.11 17.65 12.08
CA GLY A 223 20.49 17.53 12.55
C GLY A 223 20.64 18.01 13.99
N LYS A 224 21.85 17.86 14.57
CA LYS A 224 22.14 18.25 15.96
C LYS A 224 21.80 19.71 16.29
N VAL A 225 22.06 20.62 15.35
CA VAL A 225 21.77 22.07 15.51
C VAL A 225 20.26 22.32 15.58
N THR A 226 19.50 21.72 14.66
CA THR A 226 18.03 21.84 14.64
C THR A 226 17.42 21.20 15.89
N ALA A 227 17.91 20.02 16.29
CA ALA A 227 17.47 19.35 17.51
C ALA A 227 17.71 20.20 18.76
N ALA A 228 18.87 20.85 18.88
CA ALA A 228 19.15 21.76 19.99
C ALA A 228 18.13 22.93 20.05
N ARG A 229 17.84 23.54 18.90
CA ARG A 229 16.84 24.63 18.79
C ARG A 229 15.43 24.18 19.14
N ILE A 230 15.04 22.95 18.75
CA ILE A 230 13.74 22.37 19.11
C ILE A 230 13.63 22.18 20.62
N ILE A 231 14.69 21.63 21.25
CA ILE A 231 14.71 21.41 22.70
C ILE A 231 14.63 22.73 23.46
N GLU A 232 15.37 23.75 23.01
CA GLU A 232 15.32 25.10 23.57
C GLU A 232 13.93 25.72 23.43
N ALA A 233 13.30 25.62 22.25
CA ALA A 233 11.97 26.14 21.99
C ALA A 233 10.85 25.40 22.75
N ALA A 234 11.08 24.13 23.13
CA ALA A 234 10.18 23.36 23.99
C ALA A 234 10.24 23.80 25.46
N GLY A 235 11.29 24.53 25.85
CA GLY A 235 11.43 25.19 27.15
C GLY A 235 12.24 24.43 28.20
N LYS A 236 12.49 25.08 29.34
CA LYS A 236 13.44 24.66 30.39
C LYS A 236 13.17 23.31 31.06
N ARG A 237 12.01 22.69 30.81
CA ARG A 237 11.66 21.36 31.37
C ARG A 237 12.23 20.20 30.55
N LEU A 238 12.85 20.48 29.40
CA LEU A 238 13.51 19.49 28.55
C LEU A 238 14.97 19.88 28.33
N SER A 239 15.82 18.86 28.20
CA SER A 239 17.24 19.02 27.92
C SER A 239 17.68 18.02 26.88
N ALA A 240 18.85 18.24 26.26
CA ALA A 240 19.46 17.29 25.34
C ALA A 240 19.63 15.89 25.95
N ARG A 241 19.80 15.79 27.27
CA ARG A 241 20.01 14.54 28.02
C ARG A 241 18.73 13.93 28.58
N SER A 242 17.58 14.59 28.43
CA SER A 242 16.30 14.06 28.91
C SER A 242 16.04 12.69 28.31
N TYR A 243 15.62 11.73 29.14
CA TYR A 243 15.35 10.37 28.67
C TYR A 243 13.98 10.33 27.96
N PRO A 244 13.90 9.93 26.67
CA PRO A 244 12.66 10.01 25.88
C PRO A 244 11.46 9.33 26.55
N LYS A 245 11.66 8.17 27.19
CA LYS A 245 10.58 7.40 27.81
C LYS A 245 10.04 8.01 29.12
N HIS A 246 10.72 9.01 29.69
CA HIS A 246 10.27 9.72 30.89
C HIS A 246 9.63 11.08 30.57
N ILE A 247 9.48 11.42 29.28
CA ILE A 247 8.85 12.68 28.88
C ILE A 247 7.34 12.58 29.15
N ALA A 248 6.87 13.35 30.13
CA ALA A 248 5.47 13.40 30.50
C ALA A 248 4.63 14.11 29.42
N HIS A 249 3.30 13.90 29.47
CA HIS A 249 2.38 14.46 28.47
C HIS A 249 2.56 15.97 28.25
N ALA A 250 2.65 16.76 29.31
CA ALA A 250 2.85 18.22 29.20
C ALA A 250 4.17 18.60 28.49
N GLN A 251 5.24 17.83 28.70
CA GLN A 251 6.51 18.03 28.01
C GLN A 251 6.42 17.59 26.55
N ALA A 252 5.71 16.50 26.25
CA ALA A 252 5.46 16.06 24.87
C ALA A 252 4.64 17.08 24.08
N VAL A 253 3.63 17.71 24.69
CA VAL A 253 2.87 18.83 24.09
C VAL A 253 3.78 20.01 23.80
N ALA A 254 4.67 20.37 24.73
CA ALA A 254 5.62 21.46 24.53
C ALA A 254 6.61 21.17 23.39
N LEU A 255 7.11 19.93 23.31
CA LEU A 255 7.99 19.46 22.25
C LEU A 255 7.28 19.46 20.88
N HIS A 256 6.04 19.00 20.82
CA HIS A 256 5.22 18.99 19.60
C HIS A 256 5.00 20.41 19.07
N ARG A 257 4.59 21.34 19.93
CA ARG A 257 4.46 22.76 19.58
C ARG A 257 5.78 23.41 19.17
N ALA A 258 6.91 22.91 19.66
CA ALA A 258 8.23 23.41 19.29
C ALA A 258 8.58 23.06 17.83
N PHE A 259 8.04 21.97 17.28
CA PHE A 259 8.22 21.64 15.86
C PHE A 259 7.71 22.75 14.95
N ASP A 260 6.56 23.35 15.26
CA ASP A 260 5.98 24.43 14.44
C ASP A 260 6.71 25.77 14.59
N ARG A 261 7.41 25.97 15.71
CA ARG A 261 8.13 27.22 15.99
C ARG A 261 9.53 27.26 15.38
N VAL A 262 10.15 26.09 15.20
CA VAL A 262 11.50 25.99 14.66
C VAL A 262 11.41 25.77 13.15
N LYS A 263 12.19 26.53 12.40
CA LYS A 263 12.33 26.32 10.95
C LYS A 263 13.09 25.02 10.70
N ILE A 264 12.39 24.00 10.24
CA ILE A 264 12.93 22.68 9.89
C ILE A 264 12.95 22.58 8.35
N PRO A 265 14.06 22.12 7.73
CA PRO A 265 14.10 21.88 6.29
C PRO A 265 13.02 20.88 5.86
N GLY A 266 12.47 21.02 4.65
CA GLY A 266 11.44 20.11 4.16
C GLY A 266 11.90 18.63 4.13
N PRO A 267 10.95 17.68 4.11
CA PRO A 267 11.25 16.27 3.94
C PRO A 267 11.98 16.01 2.61
N ARG A 268 12.73 14.91 2.56
CA ARG A 268 13.30 14.43 1.30
C ARG A 268 12.20 13.97 0.35
N THR A 269 12.42 14.13 -0.95
CA THR A 269 11.48 13.82 -2.02
C THR A 269 11.75 12.46 -2.68
N ASP A 270 12.74 11.72 -2.20
CA ASP A 270 13.09 10.35 -2.61
C ASP A 270 12.11 9.28 -2.10
N CYS A 271 11.22 9.65 -1.18
CA CYS A 271 10.15 8.79 -0.67
C CYS A 271 8.95 8.64 -1.62
N ILE A 272 8.90 9.43 -2.70
CA ILE A 272 7.87 9.39 -3.72
C ILE A 272 8.48 8.97 -5.05
N VAL A 273 7.82 8.03 -5.72
CA VAL A 273 8.19 7.52 -7.04
C VAL A 273 7.11 7.95 -8.02
N PRO A 274 7.28 9.11 -8.66
CA PRO A 274 6.39 9.51 -9.74
C PRO A 274 6.53 8.55 -10.95
N ILE A 275 5.41 8.11 -11.54
CA ILE A 275 5.35 7.56 -12.93
C ILE A 275 6.06 8.51 -13.91
N GLY A 276 7.23 8.20 -14.44
CA GLY A 276 7.94 9.14 -15.33
C GLY A 276 7.07 9.58 -16.53
N GLU A 277 7.30 10.81 -17.02
CA GLU A 277 6.53 11.35 -18.15
C GLU A 277 6.56 10.42 -19.38
N PRO A 278 7.69 9.81 -19.76
CA PRO A 278 7.72 8.87 -20.88
C PRO A 278 6.84 7.64 -20.64
N GLN A 279 6.81 7.13 -19.42
CA GLN A 279 6.01 5.96 -19.06
C GLN A 279 4.51 6.29 -19.10
N LEU A 280 4.11 7.44 -18.56
CA LEU A 280 2.71 7.86 -18.58
C LEU A 280 2.23 8.16 -20.01
N LEU A 281 3.09 8.76 -20.84
CA LEU A 281 2.80 8.97 -22.26
C LEU A 281 2.53 7.65 -22.98
N ARG A 282 3.39 6.64 -22.77
CA ARG A 282 3.19 5.30 -23.36
C ARG A 282 1.90 4.64 -22.88
N GLY A 283 1.58 4.76 -21.59
CA GLY A 283 0.31 4.25 -21.04
C GLY A 283 -0.92 4.92 -21.64
N LEU A 284 -0.87 6.24 -21.87
CA LEU A 284 -1.95 6.96 -22.55
C LEU A 284 -2.11 6.52 -24.00
N GLN A 285 -1.00 6.40 -24.74
CA GLN A 285 -0.99 6.01 -26.15
C GLN A 285 -1.44 4.57 -26.40
N SER A 286 -1.24 3.65 -25.44
CA SER A 286 -1.67 2.26 -25.58
C SER A 286 -3.17 2.07 -25.39
N GLU A 287 -3.81 2.89 -24.55
CA GLU A 287 -5.21 2.70 -24.13
C GLU A 287 -6.20 3.71 -24.68
N LEU A 288 -5.72 4.85 -25.18
CA LEU A 288 -6.54 5.92 -25.74
C LEU A 288 -6.10 6.19 -27.18
N ALA A 289 -7.07 6.53 -28.03
CA ALA A 289 -6.81 7.08 -29.35
C ALA A 289 -7.07 8.58 -29.27
N ALA A 290 -6.06 9.39 -29.57
CA ALA A 290 -6.09 10.84 -29.59
C ALA A 290 -5.03 11.32 -30.59
N ASP A 291 -5.24 12.51 -31.14
CA ASP A 291 -4.34 13.09 -32.15
C ASP A 291 -3.11 13.71 -31.50
N PHE A 292 -3.26 14.17 -30.25
CA PHE A 292 -2.18 14.80 -29.48
C PHE A 292 -2.16 14.37 -28.02
N TYR A 293 -0.95 14.21 -27.48
CA TYR A 293 -0.70 13.86 -26.08
C TYR A 293 0.35 14.80 -25.49
N THR A 294 0.07 15.33 -24.32
CA THR A 294 1.06 16.06 -23.51
C THR A 294 1.04 15.58 -22.06
N VAL A 295 2.22 15.41 -21.47
CA VAL A 295 2.40 14.97 -20.09
C VAL A 295 3.41 15.88 -19.41
N THR A 296 3.11 16.32 -18.20
CA THR A 296 4.04 17.09 -17.37
C THR A 296 4.01 16.65 -15.91
N THR A 297 5.20 16.60 -15.30
CA THR A 297 5.44 16.32 -13.89
C THR A 297 5.78 17.62 -13.18
N ARG A 298 5.01 17.96 -12.14
CA ARG A 298 5.34 19.12 -11.31
C ARG A 298 6.45 18.77 -10.32
N PRO A 299 7.29 19.75 -9.94
CA PRO A 299 8.26 19.59 -8.87
C PRO A 299 7.58 19.09 -7.60
N ALA A 300 8.31 18.28 -6.82
CA ALA A 300 7.79 17.76 -5.57
C ALA A 300 7.53 18.91 -4.57
N GLY A 301 6.30 19.01 -4.09
CA GLY A 301 5.87 19.90 -3.01
C GLY A 301 5.77 19.17 -1.68
N THR A 302 5.55 19.93 -0.61
CA THR A 302 5.35 19.37 0.73
C THR A 302 4.06 19.90 1.34
N TYR A 303 3.25 19.01 1.90
CA TYR A 303 2.01 19.37 2.59
C TYR A 303 1.91 18.56 3.88
N ARG A 304 1.76 19.25 5.03
CA ARG A 304 1.74 18.64 6.37
C ARG A 304 2.86 17.62 6.59
N GLY A 305 4.09 17.97 6.19
CA GLY A 305 5.26 17.10 6.35
C GLY A 305 5.34 15.90 5.41
N ASN A 306 4.41 15.74 4.47
CA ASN A 306 4.43 14.68 3.45
C ASN A 306 4.84 15.25 2.09
N ALA A 307 5.72 14.55 1.38
CA ALA A 307 6.09 14.90 0.00
C ALA A 307 4.99 14.53 -0.99
N GLN A 308 4.78 15.34 -2.02
CA GLN A 308 3.80 15.12 -3.09
C GLN A 308 4.41 15.55 -4.43
N SER A 309 4.22 14.77 -5.51
CA SER A 309 4.59 15.20 -6.87
C SER A 309 3.38 15.01 -7.80
N PRO A 310 2.60 16.08 -8.06
CA PRO A 310 1.46 16.02 -8.95
C PRO A 310 1.88 15.79 -10.40
N LYS A 311 1.09 15.01 -11.15
CA LYS A 311 1.21 14.88 -12.61
C LYS A 311 -0.08 15.17 -13.31
N VAL A 312 0.05 15.70 -14.51
CA VAL A 312 -1.10 15.95 -15.38
C VAL A 312 -0.77 15.46 -16.79
N GLY A 313 -1.66 14.66 -17.36
CA GLY A 313 -1.62 14.24 -18.76
C GLY A 313 -2.90 14.70 -19.45
N TRP A 314 -2.77 15.26 -20.64
CA TRP A 314 -3.89 15.71 -21.47
C TRP A 314 -3.83 15.01 -22.82
N PRO A 315 -4.76 14.08 -23.10
CA PRO A 315 -5.06 13.63 -24.45
C PRO A 315 -6.09 14.59 -25.09
N SER A 316 -5.86 15.02 -26.32
CA SER A 316 -6.79 15.85 -27.12
C SER A 316 -6.94 15.30 -28.53
#